data_AF-A0A820HK47-F1
#
_entry.id   AF-A0A820HK47-F1
#
_cell.length_a   1.000
_cell.length_b   1.000
_cell.length_c   1.000
_cell.angle_alpha   90.00
_cell.angle_beta   90.00
_cell.angle_gamma   90.00
#
_symmetry.space_group_name_H-M   'P 1'
#
loop_
_entity.id
_entity.type
_entity.pdbx_description
1 polymer ?
#
loop_
_entity_poly.entity_id
_entity_poly.type
_entity_poly.pdbx_seq_one_letter_code
_entity_poly.pdbx_strand_id
1 'polypeptide(L)'
;GTLAEKIRAGGAGIPAFFTPTGFGTLIQQGGAPIKYDKTSRKPIIESPLKEIRIYNDRQYVLEDAIVGDFALVKAWKADRLGNLIFKKSARNFNSTMCKAAKCTIAEVEEIVEVGDLKPDEIHIPNIFVHRIIKGNQYEKRIERRTVRKRDSLSAGGQPSSSKKKKDDAARERIIRRAALEFTDGMYANLGIGIPMLASNFIPNGLTVHLQSENGILGLGPFPYEGEEDPDLINAGKET
;
A
#
# COMPACT_ATOMS: atom_id res chain seq x y z
N GLY A 1 5.38 -5.21 -4.19
CA GLY A 1 5.65 -5.41 -5.62
C GLY A 1 5.36 -6.84 -6.03
N THR A 2 6.36 -7.73 -5.94
CA THR A 2 6.28 -9.11 -6.45
C THR A 2 5.04 -9.88 -6.02
N LEU A 3 4.62 -9.81 -4.75
CA LEU A 3 3.39 -10.49 -4.29
C LEU A 3 2.15 -10.09 -5.10
N ALA A 4 1.97 -8.78 -5.36
CA ALA A 4 0.82 -8.30 -6.13
C ALA A 4 0.87 -8.81 -7.58
N GLU A 5 2.06 -8.85 -8.16
CA GLU A 5 2.25 -9.31 -9.55
C GLU A 5 2.07 -10.83 -9.67
N LYS A 6 2.54 -11.64 -8.70
CA LYS A 6 2.28 -13.09 -8.66
C LYS A 6 0.78 -13.39 -8.63
N ILE A 7 0.02 -12.66 -7.83
CA ILE A 7 -1.45 -12.79 -7.75
C ILE A 7 -2.08 -12.37 -9.09
N ARG A 8 -1.72 -11.19 -9.62
CA ARG A 8 -2.23 -10.70 -10.90
C ARG A 8 -1.93 -11.66 -12.06
N ALA A 9 -0.71 -12.20 -12.13
CA ALA A 9 -0.30 -13.20 -13.11
C ALA A 9 -1.17 -14.45 -13.04
N GLY A 10 -1.45 -14.95 -11.84
CA GLY A 10 -2.35 -16.08 -11.62
C GLY A 10 -3.76 -15.84 -12.15
N GLY A 11 -4.34 -14.68 -11.87
CA GLY A 11 -5.65 -14.31 -12.40
C GLY A 11 -5.69 -14.01 -13.90
N ALA A 12 -4.52 -13.85 -14.54
CA ALA A 12 -4.39 -13.57 -15.97
C ALA A 12 -3.94 -14.80 -16.79
N GLY A 13 -3.81 -15.98 -16.17
CA GLY A 13 -3.31 -17.18 -16.85
C GLY A 13 -1.83 -17.11 -17.23
N ILE A 14 -1.05 -16.25 -16.57
CA ILE A 14 0.40 -16.14 -16.76
C ILE A 14 1.08 -16.99 -15.69
N PRO A 15 1.69 -18.14 -16.00
CA PRO A 15 2.17 -19.07 -15.00
C PRO A 15 3.41 -18.58 -14.24
N ALA A 16 4.24 -17.72 -14.86
CA ALA A 16 5.40 -17.11 -14.24
C ALA A 16 5.83 -15.85 -15.00
N PHE A 17 6.59 -14.98 -14.36
CA PHE A 17 7.16 -13.77 -14.95
C PHE A 17 8.53 -13.43 -14.34
N PHE A 18 9.30 -12.58 -15.02
CA PHE A 18 10.60 -12.11 -14.55
C PHE A 18 10.49 -10.72 -13.92
N THR A 19 11.15 -10.50 -12.78
CA THR A 19 11.25 -9.19 -12.10
C THR A 19 12.67 -8.94 -11.57
N PRO A 20 13.20 -7.71 -11.62
CA PRO A 20 14.50 -7.41 -11.03
C PRO A 20 14.44 -7.36 -9.49
N THR A 21 13.24 -7.28 -8.90
CA THR A 21 13.06 -7.23 -7.45
C THR A 21 13.52 -8.53 -6.79
N GLY A 22 14.46 -8.42 -5.86
CA GLY A 22 14.97 -9.55 -5.07
C GLY A 22 16.23 -10.22 -5.62
N PHE A 23 16.71 -9.83 -6.81
CA PHE A 23 18.00 -10.29 -7.32
C PHE A 23 19.14 -9.96 -6.36
N GLY A 24 20.07 -10.89 -6.15
CA GLY A 24 21.22 -10.71 -5.25
C GLY A 24 20.87 -10.72 -3.75
N THR A 25 19.63 -11.08 -3.40
CA THR A 25 19.15 -11.17 -2.01
C THR A 25 18.73 -12.60 -1.68
N LEU A 26 18.38 -12.87 -0.41
CA LEU A 26 17.81 -14.15 0.02
C LEU A 26 16.54 -14.56 -0.76
N ILE A 27 15.80 -13.61 -1.34
CA ILE A 27 14.64 -13.93 -2.20
C ILE A 27 15.07 -14.72 -3.44
N GLN A 28 16.20 -14.36 -4.04
CA GLN A 28 16.74 -15.03 -5.22
C GLN A 28 17.62 -16.21 -4.83
N GLN A 29 18.48 -16.03 -3.83
CA GLN A 29 19.49 -17.00 -3.41
C GLN A 29 18.89 -18.20 -2.65
N GLY A 30 17.69 -18.06 -2.11
CA GLY A 30 17.10 -19.05 -1.21
C GLY A 30 17.71 -18.99 0.20
N GLY A 31 17.39 -19.98 1.03
CA GLY A 31 17.89 -20.09 2.40
C GLY A 31 17.19 -19.21 3.45
N ALA A 32 16.22 -18.38 3.06
CA ALA A 32 15.40 -17.66 4.05
C ALA A 32 14.53 -18.65 4.84
N PRO A 33 14.54 -18.61 6.20
CA PRO A 33 13.70 -19.47 7.02
C PRO A 33 12.21 -19.26 6.77
N ILE A 34 11.50 -20.31 6.37
CA ILE A 34 10.03 -20.32 6.20
C ILE A 34 9.35 -20.96 7.42
N LYS A 35 9.89 -22.06 7.94
CA LYS A 35 9.34 -22.77 9.08
C LYS A 35 10.46 -23.20 10.02
N TYR A 36 10.28 -22.96 11.32
CA TYR A 36 11.22 -23.37 12.36
C TYR A 36 10.75 -24.63 13.07
N ASP A 37 11.71 -25.45 13.50
CA ASP A 37 11.48 -26.48 14.49
C ASP A 37 11.14 -25.85 15.86
N LYS A 38 10.19 -26.46 16.58
CA LYS A 38 9.71 -25.92 17.86
C LYS A 38 10.77 -25.96 18.96
N THR A 39 11.62 -26.98 18.94
CA THR A 39 12.56 -27.26 20.03
C THR A 39 13.91 -26.60 19.77
N SER A 40 14.53 -26.91 18.63
CA SER A 40 15.87 -26.45 18.29
C SER A 40 15.93 -24.99 17.79
N ARG A 41 14.76 -24.40 17.46
CA ARG A 41 14.65 -23.07 16.82
C ARG A 41 15.47 -22.96 15.52
N LYS A 42 15.83 -24.08 14.90
CA LYS A 42 16.47 -24.12 13.58
C LYS A 42 15.41 -24.16 12.47
N PRO A 43 15.69 -23.59 11.29
CA PRO A 43 14.80 -23.74 10.15
C PRO A 43 14.69 -25.20 9.72
N ILE A 44 13.48 -25.65 9.45
CA ILE A 44 13.14 -26.96 8.86
C ILE A 44 12.59 -26.84 7.44
N ILE A 45 12.14 -25.64 7.07
CA ILE A 45 11.80 -25.30 5.68
C ILE A 45 12.46 -23.96 5.41
N GLU A 46 13.23 -23.92 4.32
CA GLU A 46 13.88 -22.72 3.82
C GLU A 46 13.36 -22.41 2.42
N SER A 47 13.40 -21.15 2.03
CA SER A 47 13.01 -20.73 0.69
C SER A 47 13.94 -21.32 -0.37
N PRO A 48 13.42 -21.79 -1.51
CA PRO A 48 14.26 -22.31 -2.59
C PRO A 48 15.03 -21.19 -3.31
N LEU A 49 16.11 -21.58 -3.99
CA LEU A 49 16.77 -20.75 -5.00
C LEU A 49 15.80 -20.48 -6.16
N LYS A 50 15.85 -19.29 -6.76
CA LYS A 50 15.03 -18.92 -7.92
C LYS A 50 15.87 -18.80 -9.20
N GLU A 51 15.28 -19.17 -10.33
CA GLU A 51 15.89 -19.01 -11.65
C GLU A 51 16.20 -17.54 -11.91
N ILE A 52 17.34 -17.29 -12.55
CA ILE A 52 17.73 -15.97 -13.03
C ILE A 52 17.82 -15.96 -14.55
N ARG A 53 17.53 -14.80 -15.14
CA ARG A 53 17.78 -14.54 -16.56
C ARG A 53 18.20 -13.10 -16.76
N ILE A 54 19.06 -12.87 -17.76
CA ILE A 54 19.52 -11.53 -18.13
C ILE A 54 18.68 -11.04 -19.31
N TYR A 55 18.15 -9.83 -19.19
CA TYR A 55 17.50 -9.10 -20.28
C TYR A 55 18.10 -7.68 -20.32
N ASN A 56 18.57 -7.23 -21.48
CA ASN A 56 19.15 -5.89 -21.67
C ASN A 56 20.17 -5.53 -20.57
N ASP A 57 21.15 -6.41 -20.34
CA ASP A 57 22.23 -6.26 -19.36
C ASP A 57 21.79 -6.14 -17.89
N ARG A 58 20.52 -6.46 -17.58
CA ARG A 58 19.99 -6.48 -16.22
C ARG A 58 19.54 -7.88 -15.83
N GLN A 59 19.81 -8.26 -14.57
CA GLN A 59 19.43 -9.54 -14.02
C GLN A 59 18.00 -9.50 -13.47
N TYR A 60 17.25 -10.56 -13.75
CA TYR A 60 15.88 -10.75 -13.31
C TYR A 60 15.72 -12.11 -12.65
N VAL A 61 14.78 -12.19 -11.72
CA VAL A 61 14.41 -13.38 -10.98
C VAL A 61 13.06 -13.87 -11.51
N LEU A 62 12.95 -15.17 -11.78
CA LEU A 62 11.68 -15.81 -12.14
C LEU A 62 10.79 -15.93 -10.89
N GLU A 63 9.53 -15.55 -11.03
CA GLU A 63 8.50 -15.68 -9.99
C GLU A 63 7.24 -16.33 -10.57
N ASP A 64 6.78 -17.39 -9.90
CA ASP A 64 5.59 -18.13 -10.32
C ASP A 64 4.29 -17.39 -9.94
N ALA A 65 3.22 -17.61 -10.68
CA ALA A 65 1.92 -17.11 -10.29
C ALA A 65 1.42 -17.68 -8.96
N ILE A 66 0.56 -16.92 -8.29
CA ILE A 66 -0.21 -17.38 -7.14
C ILE A 66 -1.68 -17.39 -7.53
N VAL A 67 -2.33 -18.55 -7.39
CA VAL A 67 -3.76 -18.72 -7.53
C VAL A 67 -4.28 -19.37 -6.25
N GLY A 68 -5.27 -18.75 -5.62
CA GLY A 68 -5.93 -19.30 -4.44
C GLY A 68 -7.06 -20.26 -4.80
N ASP A 69 -7.41 -21.17 -3.90
CA ASP A 69 -8.71 -21.85 -4.00
C ASP A 69 -9.85 -20.86 -3.69
N PHE A 70 -9.61 -19.97 -2.73
CA PHE A 70 -10.52 -18.90 -2.35
C PHE A 70 -9.83 -17.54 -2.30
N ALA A 71 -10.57 -16.48 -2.61
CA ALA A 71 -10.21 -15.11 -2.30
C ALA A 71 -11.30 -14.49 -1.42
N LEU A 72 -10.92 -14.04 -0.23
CA LEU A 72 -11.78 -13.24 0.64
C LEU A 72 -11.40 -11.78 0.43
N VAL A 73 -12.32 -10.99 -0.09
CA VAL A 73 -12.06 -9.60 -0.46
C VAL A 73 -13.09 -8.68 0.17
N LYS A 74 -12.67 -7.47 0.50
CA LYS A 74 -13.54 -6.41 1.00
C LYS A 74 -13.70 -5.32 -0.05
N ALA A 75 -14.93 -4.97 -0.38
CA ALA A 75 -15.28 -3.84 -1.22
C ALA A 75 -16.17 -2.83 -0.49
N TRP A 76 -16.36 -1.65 -1.09
CA TRP A 76 -17.26 -0.64 -0.53
C TRP A 76 -18.69 -0.91 -0.93
N LYS A 77 -18.95 -1.02 -2.24
CA LYS A 77 -20.28 -1.36 -2.77
C LYS A 77 -20.20 -2.51 -3.76
N ALA A 78 -21.28 -3.27 -3.84
CA ALA A 78 -21.59 -4.15 -4.96
C ALA A 78 -22.96 -3.81 -5.54
N ASP A 79 -23.15 -3.97 -6.84
CA ASP A 79 -24.50 -4.07 -7.40
C ASP A 79 -25.05 -5.51 -7.29
N ARG A 80 -26.33 -5.71 -7.62
CA ARG A 80 -26.95 -7.06 -7.61
C ARG A 80 -26.40 -8.03 -8.65
N LEU A 81 -25.69 -7.56 -9.68
CA LEU A 81 -25.00 -8.44 -10.64
C LEU A 81 -23.66 -8.92 -10.12
N GLY A 82 -23.09 -8.17 -9.18
CA GLY A 82 -21.86 -8.45 -8.46
C GLY A 82 -20.65 -7.62 -8.88
N ASN A 83 -20.89 -6.51 -9.58
CA ASN A 83 -19.84 -5.54 -9.89
C ASN A 83 -19.41 -4.83 -8.62
N LEU A 84 -18.10 -4.64 -8.40
CA LEU A 84 -17.57 -4.03 -7.18
C LEU A 84 -16.92 -2.67 -7.43
N ILE A 85 -17.11 -1.79 -6.45
CA ILE A 85 -16.30 -0.58 -6.27
C ILE A 85 -15.64 -0.56 -4.90
N PHE A 86 -14.50 0.13 -4.80
CA PHE A 86 -13.65 0.22 -3.61
C PHE A 86 -13.52 1.69 -3.22
N LYS A 87 -13.38 1.94 -1.92
CA LYS A 87 -13.24 3.28 -1.38
C LYS A 87 -11.77 3.57 -1.07
N LYS A 88 -11.25 4.65 -1.65
CA LYS A 88 -9.91 5.20 -1.37
C LYS A 88 -8.81 4.11 -1.41
N SER A 89 -7.93 4.08 -0.41
CA SER A 89 -6.76 3.18 -0.33
C SER A 89 -7.10 1.76 0.15
N ALA A 90 -8.34 1.53 0.59
CA ALA A 90 -8.83 0.19 0.93
C ALA A 90 -8.92 -0.76 -0.28
N ARG A 91 -8.77 -0.22 -1.51
CA ARG A 91 -8.68 -1.03 -2.75
C ARG A 91 -7.52 -2.01 -2.75
N ASN A 92 -6.32 -1.53 -2.37
CA ASN A 92 -5.03 -2.25 -2.32
C ASN A 92 -5.00 -3.65 -3.02
N PHE A 93 -4.77 -4.72 -2.27
CA PHE A 93 -4.68 -6.08 -2.79
C PHE A 93 -6.04 -6.69 -3.16
N ASN A 94 -7.15 -6.15 -2.65
CA ASN A 94 -8.50 -6.67 -2.94
C ASN A 94 -8.73 -6.78 -4.46
N SER A 95 -8.37 -5.74 -5.22
CA SER A 95 -8.55 -5.70 -6.68
C SER A 95 -7.83 -6.84 -7.41
N THR A 96 -6.58 -7.12 -7.03
CA THR A 96 -5.79 -8.21 -7.65
C THR A 96 -6.24 -9.57 -7.16
N MET A 97 -6.54 -9.72 -5.86
CA MET A 97 -6.97 -10.99 -5.26
C MET A 97 -8.32 -11.45 -5.80
N CYS A 98 -9.25 -10.53 -6.13
CA CYS A 98 -10.54 -10.85 -6.73
C CYS A 98 -10.43 -11.74 -7.98
N LYS A 99 -9.33 -11.62 -8.73
CA LYS A 99 -9.17 -12.23 -10.05
C LYS A 99 -8.39 -13.54 -10.01
N ALA A 100 -7.78 -13.88 -8.88
CA ALA A 100 -6.76 -14.92 -8.78
C ALA A 100 -7.19 -16.07 -7.86
N ALA A 101 -8.47 -16.44 -7.90
CA ALA A 101 -8.98 -17.57 -7.14
C ALA A 101 -10.09 -18.33 -7.87
N LYS A 102 -10.26 -19.62 -7.52
CA LYS A 102 -11.36 -20.45 -8.03
C LYS A 102 -12.72 -19.98 -7.50
N CYS A 103 -12.76 -19.40 -6.29
CA CYS A 103 -13.97 -18.85 -5.69
C CYS A 103 -13.66 -17.57 -4.92
N THR A 104 -14.14 -16.44 -5.44
CA THR A 104 -14.02 -15.11 -4.84
C THR A 104 -15.29 -14.77 -4.08
N ILE A 105 -15.13 -14.47 -2.80
CA ILE A 105 -16.18 -14.06 -1.88
C ILE A 105 -15.92 -12.62 -1.48
N ALA A 106 -16.80 -11.71 -1.89
CA ALA A 106 -16.71 -10.29 -1.60
C ALA A 106 -17.65 -9.91 -0.45
N GLU A 107 -17.08 -9.44 0.66
CA GLU A 107 -17.85 -8.70 1.65
C GLU A 107 -17.95 -7.21 1.28
N VAL A 108 -19.16 -6.63 1.40
CA VAL A 108 -19.43 -5.23 1.03
C VAL A 108 -20.20 -4.48 2.09
N GLU A 109 -19.95 -3.17 2.18
CA GLU A 109 -20.67 -2.27 3.09
C GLU A 109 -22.09 -1.98 2.58
N GLU A 110 -22.25 -1.89 1.26
CA GLU A 110 -23.51 -1.53 0.61
C GLU A 110 -23.78 -2.44 -0.59
N ILE A 111 -25.04 -2.86 -0.75
CA ILE A 111 -25.54 -3.48 -1.97
C ILE A 111 -26.49 -2.47 -2.61
N VAL A 112 -26.23 -2.13 -3.88
CA VAL A 112 -27.01 -1.19 -4.69
C VAL A 112 -27.73 -1.91 -5.82
N GLU A 113 -28.66 -1.22 -6.49
CA GLU A 113 -29.40 -1.79 -7.60
C GLU A 113 -28.56 -1.79 -8.90
N VAL A 114 -28.98 -2.62 -9.85
CA VAL A 114 -28.31 -2.69 -11.16
C VAL A 114 -28.50 -1.35 -11.89
N GLY A 115 -27.39 -0.73 -12.30
CA GLY A 115 -27.38 0.58 -12.93
C GLY A 115 -26.98 1.73 -12.01
N ASP A 116 -26.97 1.52 -10.67
CA ASP A 116 -26.49 2.53 -9.72
C ASP A 116 -24.97 2.72 -9.80
N LEU A 117 -24.24 1.66 -10.19
CA LEU A 117 -22.83 1.74 -10.51
C LEU A 117 -22.67 2.02 -12.00
N LYS A 118 -22.06 3.16 -12.35
CA LYS A 118 -21.79 3.46 -13.76
C LYS A 118 -20.77 2.46 -14.32
N PRO A 119 -20.95 1.98 -15.56
CA PRO A 119 -20.06 0.98 -16.14
C PRO A 119 -18.57 1.34 -16.14
N ASP A 120 -18.23 2.63 -16.30
CA ASP A 120 -16.87 3.17 -16.31
C ASP A 120 -16.29 3.40 -14.90
N GLU A 121 -17.11 3.30 -13.85
CA GLU A 121 -16.69 3.42 -12.45
C GLU A 121 -16.50 2.03 -11.78
N ILE A 122 -16.90 0.94 -12.45
CA ILE A 122 -16.73 -0.43 -11.94
C ILE A 122 -15.25 -0.79 -11.87
N HIS A 123 -14.76 -1.13 -10.66
CA HIS A 123 -13.36 -1.55 -10.49
C HIS A 123 -13.15 -3.04 -10.77
N ILE A 124 -14.13 -3.87 -10.38
CA ILE A 124 -14.11 -5.32 -10.61
C ILE A 124 -15.43 -5.71 -11.27
N PRO A 125 -15.40 -6.09 -12.55
CA PRO A 125 -16.56 -6.66 -13.21
C PRO A 125 -17.01 -7.94 -12.49
N ASN A 126 -18.32 -8.16 -12.47
CA ASN A 126 -18.95 -9.26 -11.74
C ASN A 126 -18.44 -10.66 -12.13
N ILE A 127 -17.89 -10.83 -13.33
CA ILE A 127 -17.32 -12.11 -13.80
C ILE A 127 -16.23 -12.67 -12.86
N PHE A 128 -15.57 -11.82 -12.07
CA PHE A 128 -14.55 -12.24 -11.11
C PHE A 128 -15.11 -12.54 -9.71
N VAL A 129 -16.40 -12.30 -9.48
CA VAL A 129 -17.03 -12.36 -8.16
C VAL A 129 -18.03 -13.50 -8.13
N HIS A 130 -17.78 -14.48 -7.27
CA HIS A 130 -18.58 -15.71 -7.23
C HIS A 130 -19.65 -15.67 -6.14
N ARG A 131 -19.38 -14.94 -5.05
CA ARG A 131 -20.30 -14.77 -3.91
C ARG A 131 -20.17 -13.38 -3.34
N ILE A 132 -21.29 -12.82 -2.90
CA ILE A 132 -21.34 -11.52 -2.23
C ILE A 132 -22.07 -11.67 -0.91
N ILE A 133 -21.55 -10.98 0.11
CA ILE A 133 -22.19 -10.84 1.41
C ILE A 133 -22.15 -9.38 1.83
N LYS A 134 -23.29 -8.85 2.28
CA LYS A 134 -23.31 -7.55 2.94
C LYS A 134 -22.87 -7.73 4.39
N GLY A 135 -21.80 -7.06 4.80
CA GLY A 135 -21.36 -7.11 6.20
C GLY A 135 -22.37 -6.42 7.11
N ASN A 136 -22.60 -7.00 8.29
CA ASN A 136 -23.57 -6.47 9.26
C ASN A 136 -22.99 -5.30 10.08
N GLN A 137 -21.67 -5.29 10.31
CA GLN A 137 -21.00 -4.30 11.15
C GLN A 137 -19.55 -4.10 10.69
N TYR A 138 -19.12 -2.83 10.64
CA TYR A 138 -17.75 -2.44 10.31
C TYR A 138 -17.20 -1.54 11.40
N GLU A 139 -16.21 -2.03 12.17
CA GLU A 139 -15.62 -1.26 13.28
C GLU A 139 -14.74 -0.09 12.84
N LYS A 140 -14.27 -0.09 11.57
CA LYS A 140 -13.53 1.03 10.98
C LYS A 140 -12.29 1.45 11.81
N ARG A 141 -11.54 0.46 12.31
CA ARG A 141 -10.33 0.66 13.12
C ARG A 141 -9.23 1.39 12.36
N ILE A 142 -8.51 2.27 13.05
CA ILE A 142 -7.31 2.96 12.58
C ILE A 142 -6.12 2.45 13.40
N GLU A 143 -5.12 1.85 12.74
CA GLU A 143 -3.92 1.31 13.44
C GLU A 143 -3.08 2.42 14.07
N ARG A 144 -2.77 3.46 13.28
CA ARG A 144 -1.98 4.62 13.72
C ARG A 144 -2.73 5.88 13.41
N ARG A 145 -3.40 6.42 14.43
CA ARG A 145 -4.09 7.69 14.33
C ARG A 145 -3.09 8.84 14.40
N THR A 146 -2.89 9.52 13.29
CA THR A 146 -1.98 10.66 13.20
C THR A 146 -2.76 11.89 12.73
N VAL A 147 -2.77 12.94 13.54
CA VAL A 147 -3.51 14.17 13.24
C VAL A 147 -2.57 15.35 13.27
N ARG A 148 -2.79 16.31 12.37
CA ARG A 148 -2.13 17.60 12.46
C ARG A 148 -2.95 18.55 13.33
N LYS A 149 -2.26 19.40 14.08
CA LYS A 149 -2.90 20.48 14.83
C LYS A 149 -3.31 21.60 13.86
N ARG A 150 -4.47 22.21 14.09
CA ARG A 150 -4.78 23.50 13.48
C ARG A 150 -3.92 24.53 14.19
N ASP A 151 -3.08 25.26 13.46
CA ASP A 151 -2.36 26.37 14.06
C ASP A 151 -3.38 27.36 14.61
N SER A 152 -3.35 27.58 15.92
CA SER A 152 -4.06 28.69 16.54
C SER A 152 -3.43 29.99 16.02
N LEU A 153 -4.06 30.58 15.00
CA LEU A 153 -3.82 31.96 14.60
C LEU A 153 -4.21 32.90 15.75
N SER A 154 -3.28 33.08 16.70
CA SER A 154 -3.34 34.16 17.68
C SER A 154 -1.95 34.47 18.25
N ALA A 155 -1.41 35.61 17.78
CA ALA A 155 -0.54 36.55 18.48
C ALA A 155 0.84 36.09 19.02
N GLY A 156 1.91 36.60 18.40
CA GLY A 156 3.02 37.25 19.12
C GLY A 156 3.86 36.44 20.12
N GLY A 157 3.86 35.11 20.08
CA GLY A 157 4.67 34.29 20.97
C GLY A 157 6.05 34.00 20.39
N GLN A 158 7.11 34.48 21.06
CA GLN A 158 8.49 34.04 20.83
C GLN A 158 8.59 32.50 20.73
N PRO A 159 9.49 31.95 19.88
CA PRO A 159 9.71 30.51 19.85
C PRO A 159 10.17 30.06 21.24
N SER A 160 9.35 29.25 21.90
CA SER A 160 9.71 28.65 23.19
C SER A 160 10.93 27.75 22.99
N SER A 161 12.04 28.21 23.55
CA SER A 161 13.35 27.60 23.56
C SER A 161 13.37 26.34 24.43
N SER A 162 12.65 25.30 24.01
CA SER A 162 12.97 23.95 24.46
C SER A 162 14.31 23.56 23.82
N LYS A 163 15.34 23.33 24.65
CA LYS A 163 16.64 22.80 24.21
C LYS A 163 16.40 21.53 23.40
N LYS A 164 16.40 21.62 22.07
CA LYS A 164 16.35 20.45 21.17
C LYS A 164 17.50 19.55 21.58
N LYS A 165 17.22 18.28 21.89
CA LYS A 165 18.29 17.32 22.19
C LYS A 165 19.21 17.25 20.97
N LYS A 166 20.51 17.00 21.18
CA LYS A 166 21.52 16.99 20.09
C LYS A 166 21.10 16.08 18.92
N ASP A 167 20.41 14.98 19.22
CA ASP A 167 19.86 14.03 18.25
C ASP A 167 18.74 14.65 17.38
N ASP A 168 17.91 15.52 17.95
CA ASP A 168 16.85 16.22 17.24
C ASP A 168 17.43 17.22 16.22
N ALA A 169 18.53 17.88 16.57
CA ALA A 169 19.22 18.82 15.67
C ALA A 169 19.90 18.10 14.49
N ALA A 170 20.55 16.97 14.74
CA ALA A 170 21.15 16.16 13.68
C ALA A 170 20.09 15.61 12.72
N ARG A 171 18.97 15.11 13.27
CA ARG A 171 17.84 14.60 12.49
C ARG A 171 17.19 15.71 11.65
N GLU A 172 16.95 16.87 12.22
CA GLU A 172 16.39 18.02 11.50
C GLU A 172 17.29 18.47 10.34
N ARG A 173 18.61 18.47 10.53
CA ARG A 173 19.56 18.79 9.46
C ARG A 173 19.44 17.83 8.27
N ILE A 174 19.29 16.54 8.53
CA ILE A 174 19.10 15.53 7.48
C ILE A 174 17.77 15.78 6.76
N ILE A 175 16.68 16.01 7.50
CA ILE A 175 15.35 16.29 6.94
C ILE A 175 15.39 17.50 6.00
N ARG A 176 15.97 18.62 6.47
CA ARG A 176 16.07 19.85 5.68
C ARG A 176 16.96 19.69 4.45
N ARG A 177 18.05 18.94 4.56
CA ARG A 177 18.91 18.65 3.39
C ARG A 177 18.18 17.77 2.39
N ALA A 178 17.50 16.71 2.84
CA ALA A 178 16.73 15.82 1.98
C ALA A 178 15.61 16.55 1.23
N ALA A 179 14.99 17.56 1.85
CA ALA A 179 13.98 18.39 1.19
C ALA A 179 14.51 19.16 -0.03
N LEU A 180 15.83 19.39 -0.13
CA LEU A 180 16.45 20.02 -1.30
C LEU A 180 16.55 19.09 -2.51
N GLU A 181 16.25 17.80 -2.38
CA GLU A 181 16.18 16.86 -3.50
C GLU A 181 14.86 17.01 -4.30
N PHE A 182 13.86 17.69 -3.74
CA PHE A 182 12.59 17.90 -4.43
C PHE A 182 12.73 18.93 -5.56
N THR A 183 12.10 18.61 -6.68
CA THR A 183 12.00 19.48 -7.86
C THR A 183 10.53 19.66 -8.24
N ASP A 184 10.21 20.75 -8.95
CA ASP A 184 8.84 21.02 -9.37
C ASP A 184 8.34 19.96 -10.36
N GLY A 185 7.11 19.48 -10.17
CA GLY A 185 6.50 18.38 -10.92
C GLY A 185 7.03 16.98 -10.57
N MET A 186 7.90 16.84 -9.56
CA MET A 186 8.49 15.55 -9.20
C MET A 186 7.45 14.56 -8.68
N TYR A 187 7.61 13.28 -9.05
CA TYR A 187 6.90 12.15 -8.44
C TYR A 187 7.84 11.43 -7.48
N ALA A 188 7.44 11.29 -6.21
CA ALA A 188 8.29 10.71 -5.18
C ALA A 188 7.53 9.67 -4.33
N ASN A 189 8.16 8.54 -4.04
CA ASN A 189 7.75 7.65 -2.95
C ASN A 189 8.70 7.89 -1.77
N LEU A 190 8.13 8.14 -0.59
CA LEU A 190 8.88 8.51 0.60
C LEU A 190 8.70 7.45 1.68
N GLY A 191 9.81 6.85 2.10
CA GLY A 191 9.83 5.92 3.22
C GLY A 191 9.47 6.60 4.56
N ILE A 192 8.95 5.79 5.49
CA ILE A 192 8.58 6.26 6.84
C ILE A 192 9.74 6.97 7.55
N GLY A 193 9.41 7.95 8.40
CA GLY A 193 10.40 8.68 9.19
C GLY A 193 10.99 9.88 8.44
N ILE A 194 12.32 9.94 8.31
CA ILE A 194 13.03 11.11 7.76
C ILE A 194 12.56 11.50 6.35
N PRO A 195 12.41 10.57 5.38
CA PRO A 195 11.96 10.93 4.03
C PRO A 195 10.57 11.54 4.03
N MET A 196 9.60 10.93 4.73
CA MET A 196 8.26 11.52 4.89
C MET A 196 8.30 12.88 5.58
N LEU A 197 9.12 13.08 6.61
CA LEU A 197 9.22 14.38 7.28
C LEU A 197 9.82 15.48 6.40
N ALA A 198 10.63 15.11 5.40
CA ALA A 198 11.21 16.06 4.45
C ALA A 198 10.14 16.73 3.58
N SER A 199 9.00 16.08 3.31
CA SER A 199 7.92 16.68 2.52
C SER A 199 7.29 17.91 3.18
N ASN A 200 7.39 18.05 4.52
CA ASN A 200 6.92 19.23 5.24
C ASN A 200 7.77 20.50 4.95
N PHE A 201 8.93 20.34 4.31
CA PHE A 201 9.85 21.42 3.97
C PHE A 201 9.93 21.67 2.46
N ILE A 202 8.99 21.12 1.68
CA ILE A 202 8.85 21.47 0.26
C ILE A 202 8.56 22.98 0.17
N PRO A 203 9.36 23.76 -0.57
CA PRO A 203 9.15 25.20 -0.68
C PRO A 203 7.77 25.55 -1.24
N ASN A 204 7.19 26.65 -0.74
CA ASN A 204 5.96 27.21 -1.30
C ASN A 204 6.17 27.53 -2.79
N GLY A 205 5.24 27.07 -3.64
CA GLY A 205 5.31 27.23 -5.09
C GLY A 205 5.89 26.02 -5.83
N LEU A 206 6.43 25.02 -5.13
CA LEU A 206 6.85 23.74 -5.70
C LEU A 206 5.70 22.72 -5.59
N THR A 207 5.38 22.03 -6.68
CA THR A 207 4.40 20.94 -6.68
C THR A 207 5.13 19.61 -6.75
N VAL A 208 4.94 18.76 -5.73
CA VAL A 208 5.49 17.40 -5.69
C VAL A 208 4.34 16.41 -5.50
N HIS A 209 4.29 15.39 -6.36
CA HIS A 209 3.29 14.35 -6.33
C HIS A 209 3.78 13.15 -5.52
N LEU A 210 3.28 13.02 -4.29
CA LEU A 210 3.67 11.93 -3.41
C LEU A 210 2.88 10.66 -3.74
N GLN A 211 3.59 9.60 -4.07
CA GLN A 211 3.08 8.27 -4.30
C GLN A 211 3.17 7.44 -3.01
N SER A 212 2.13 6.66 -2.72
CA SER A 212 2.12 5.66 -1.65
C SER A 212 1.85 4.27 -2.22
N GLU A 213 2.67 3.29 -1.84
CA GLU A 213 2.67 1.94 -2.43
C GLU A 213 1.38 1.13 -2.22
N ASN A 214 0.50 1.57 -1.31
CA ASN A 214 -0.84 1.00 -1.14
C ASN A 214 -1.87 1.52 -2.15
N GLY A 215 -1.44 2.29 -3.16
CA GLY A 215 -2.27 2.67 -4.32
C GLY A 215 -2.79 4.10 -4.29
N ILE A 216 -2.00 5.04 -3.76
CA ILE A 216 -2.35 6.47 -3.75
C ILE A 216 -1.32 7.25 -4.56
N LEU A 217 -1.79 8.23 -5.32
CA LEU A 217 -0.98 9.29 -5.89
C LEU A 217 -1.57 10.64 -5.46
N GLY A 218 -0.71 11.54 -5.01
CA GLY A 218 -1.12 12.82 -4.43
C GLY A 218 -1.42 12.71 -2.93
N LEU A 219 -0.60 11.97 -2.18
CA LEU A 219 -0.71 11.93 -0.72
C LEU A 219 -0.58 13.34 -0.14
N GLY A 220 -1.59 13.74 0.63
CA GLY A 220 -1.63 15.03 1.31
C GLY A 220 -0.98 15.00 2.71
N PRO A 221 -1.07 16.11 3.45
CA PRO A 221 -0.71 16.14 4.87
C PRO A 221 -1.67 15.28 5.69
N PHE A 222 -1.28 14.96 6.93
CA PHE A 222 -2.18 14.32 7.89
C PHE A 222 -3.50 15.10 8.08
N PRO A 223 -4.62 14.41 8.34
CA PRO A 223 -5.93 15.01 8.54
C PRO A 223 -5.97 15.85 9.82
N TYR A 224 -6.96 16.74 9.90
CA TYR A 224 -7.30 17.34 11.18
C TYR A 224 -8.09 16.36 12.05
N GLU A 225 -8.15 16.66 13.35
CA GLU A 225 -9.03 15.97 14.29
C GLU A 225 -10.48 15.92 13.77
N GLY A 226 -11.03 14.71 13.63
CA GLY A 226 -12.38 14.45 13.11
C GLY A 226 -12.46 14.27 11.58
N GLU A 227 -11.36 14.47 10.84
CA GLU A 227 -11.27 14.24 9.39
C GLU A 227 -10.56 12.92 9.05
N GLU A 228 -10.24 12.10 10.06
CA GLU A 228 -9.58 10.82 9.86
C GLU A 228 -10.48 9.85 9.08
N ASP A 229 -9.91 9.09 8.16
CA ASP A 229 -10.64 8.07 7.41
C ASP A 229 -9.82 6.77 7.36
N PRO A 230 -10.30 5.67 7.98
CA PRO A 230 -9.58 4.40 7.96
C PRO A 230 -9.41 3.81 6.55
N ASP A 231 -10.19 4.24 5.57
CA ASP A 231 -10.01 3.84 4.17
C ASP A 231 -8.91 4.67 3.45
N LEU A 232 -8.33 5.71 4.10
CA LEU A 232 -7.27 6.57 3.56
C LEU A 232 -6.04 6.57 4.47
N ILE A 233 -5.05 5.72 4.16
CA ILE A 233 -3.81 5.62 4.94
C ILE A 233 -2.58 5.68 4.04
N ASN A 234 -1.43 6.06 4.59
CA ASN A 234 -0.15 5.94 3.91
C ASN A 234 0.46 4.52 4.04
N ALA A 235 1.63 4.28 3.43
CA ALA A 235 2.37 3.02 3.54
C ALA A 235 2.74 2.65 5.00
N GLY A 236 2.93 3.65 5.85
CA GLY A 236 3.21 3.54 7.29
C GLY A 236 1.99 3.21 8.16
N LYS A 237 0.81 3.01 7.58
CA LYS A 237 -0.46 2.71 8.27
C LYS A 237 -1.01 3.89 9.09
N GLU A 238 -0.58 5.09 8.75
CA GLU A 238 -1.05 6.34 9.35
C GLU A 238 -2.19 6.90 8.50
N THR A 239 -3.28 7.28 9.17
CA THR A 239 -4.33 8.11 8.56
C THR A 239 -3.95 9.57 8.62
#